data_AF-A0A935PFN8-F1
#
_entry.id   AF-A0A935PFN8-F1
#
_cell.length_a   1.000
_cell.length_b   1.000
_cell.length_c   1.000
_cell.angle_alpha   90.00
_cell.angle_beta   90.00
_cell.angle_gamma   90.00
#
_symmetry.space_group_name_H-M   'P 1'
#
loop_
_entity.id
_entity.type
_entity.pdbx_description
1 polymer ?
#
loop_
_entity_poly.entity_id
_entity_poly.type
_entity_poly.pdbx_seq_one_letter_code
_entity_poly.pdbx_strand_id
1 'polypeptide(L)'
;MPRRLLAALLLLPAALPAQGAKLEARAYALLGTAGDTIGVERWVALGGAIRAEQRRPGGDAPLRLRLDEDPEARLERLTRIIGPAGGAERAEAVSVPGLAALRSGVEGRPTASRDTPPGSALLAPRSLALLQRQLHRADQQGDIWYNGHWFTPTVTLRGEALVIDTLRVTAIGVDTLLVESAEWQLRLAVDAEGTISGGGGRGAEGQPLRVVRLADRLAADGWLVDLGDYAAPAGAPWQTSAVSVPVGGGVTLGGTLTMPDGPAPHAAVLLLSGSGAQDRDGSTMLGYRPLRELADSLAAHGIASLRLDDRGVGASGGDYPSRTINELADDASRALRLLAALPGVDAEALGIVGHSEGALVAMQAVANGADAKTLVLLAAPSRPGRELVALQQRYGATRMVRDSAPDRQPALIEALLQGSSEAVEALRRDSRGFRALLGYDPRAAAKRVRVPALLLHGDQDTQVPVGQAAELAAVLRRGGADAAVERLPDVNHLFLADRSGDPAGYLLLPDRRLADGVVAAVVRWLQARLP
;
A
#
# COMPACT_ATOMS: atom_id res chain seq x y z
N MET A 1 -11.95 -22.00 -5.83
CA MET A 1 -10.59 -21.68 -5.35
C MET A 1 -10.42 -20.16 -5.33
N PRO A 2 -9.80 -19.56 -4.31
CA PRO A 2 -9.26 -18.19 -4.40
C PRO A 2 -8.11 -18.20 -5.42
N ARG A 3 -8.48 -18.14 -6.70
CA ARG A 3 -7.53 -18.24 -7.83
C ARG A 3 -6.50 -17.11 -7.82
N ARG A 4 -6.81 -15.96 -7.20
CA ARG A 4 -5.94 -14.80 -7.09
C ARG A 4 -4.87 -14.93 -6.02
N LEU A 5 -5.20 -15.43 -4.82
CA LEU A 5 -4.18 -15.58 -3.77
C LEU A 5 -3.23 -16.75 -4.06
N LEU A 6 -3.74 -17.83 -4.64
CA LEU A 6 -2.91 -18.92 -5.13
C LEU A 6 -2.05 -18.45 -6.30
N ALA A 7 -2.61 -17.75 -7.30
CA ALA A 7 -1.81 -17.11 -8.34
C ALA A 7 -0.79 -16.11 -7.78
N ALA A 8 -1.08 -15.34 -6.73
CA ALA A 8 -0.12 -14.40 -6.16
C ALA A 8 0.93 -15.06 -5.24
N LEU A 9 0.65 -16.27 -4.71
CA LEU A 9 1.63 -17.16 -4.09
C LEU A 9 2.42 -17.95 -5.16
N LEU A 10 1.88 -18.15 -6.36
CA LEU A 10 2.44 -18.97 -7.45
C LEU A 10 3.08 -18.17 -8.60
N LEU A 11 2.85 -16.85 -8.68
CA LEU A 11 3.49 -15.89 -9.58
C LEU A 11 4.81 -15.36 -8.99
N LEU A 12 5.49 -16.22 -8.23
CA LEU A 12 6.96 -16.31 -8.30
C LEU A 12 7.37 -16.33 -9.77
N PRO A 13 8.60 -15.96 -10.14
CA PRO A 13 9.05 -16.20 -11.50
C PRO A 13 8.72 -17.64 -11.86
N ALA A 14 7.76 -17.80 -12.77
CA ALA A 14 7.44 -19.06 -13.39
C ALA A 14 8.62 -19.39 -14.29
N ALA A 15 9.69 -19.82 -13.65
CA ALA A 15 10.75 -20.61 -14.21
C ALA A 15 11.48 -21.21 -13.01
N LEU A 16 10.93 -22.30 -12.44
CA LEU A 16 11.83 -23.44 -12.34
C LEU A 16 12.30 -23.63 -13.78
N PRO A 17 13.59 -23.40 -14.10
CA PRO A 17 14.06 -23.64 -15.45
C PRO A 17 13.58 -25.03 -15.86
N ALA A 18 13.04 -25.15 -17.07
CA ALA A 18 12.82 -26.47 -17.67
C ALA A 18 14.08 -27.32 -17.42
N GLN A 19 13.91 -28.59 -17.04
CA GLN A 19 15.03 -29.47 -16.69
C GLN A 19 16.21 -29.23 -17.64
N GLY A 20 17.31 -28.69 -17.11
CA GLY A 20 18.52 -28.36 -17.87
C GLY A 20 18.84 -26.87 -18.09
N ALA A 21 17.96 -25.91 -17.76
CA ALA A 21 18.31 -24.48 -17.87
C ALA A 21 19.01 -23.93 -16.60
N LYS A 22 20.17 -23.28 -16.80
CA LYS A 22 21.04 -22.71 -15.75
C LYS A 22 20.64 -21.27 -15.37
N LEU A 23 19.37 -21.00 -15.08
CA LEU A 23 18.95 -19.67 -14.61
C LEU A 23 18.77 -19.68 -13.09
N GLU A 24 19.60 -18.91 -12.38
CA GLU A 24 19.43 -18.63 -10.96
C GLU A 24 18.35 -17.56 -10.77
N ALA A 25 17.18 -17.94 -10.24
CA ALA A 25 16.18 -16.97 -9.81
C ALA A 25 16.46 -16.56 -8.35
N ARG A 26 16.67 -15.26 -8.11
CA ARG A 26 16.91 -14.68 -6.78
C ARG A 26 15.73 -13.81 -6.38
N ALA A 27 15.25 -13.97 -5.14
CA ALA A 27 14.18 -13.15 -4.60
C ALA A 27 14.48 -12.70 -3.16
N TYR A 28 13.90 -11.56 -2.80
CA TYR A 28 14.07 -10.90 -1.50
C TYR A 28 12.70 -10.51 -0.93
N ALA A 29 12.50 -10.75 0.36
CA ALA A 29 11.36 -10.27 1.12
C ALA A 29 11.80 -9.52 2.38
N LEU A 30 11.17 -8.38 2.62
CA LEU A 30 11.23 -7.68 3.90
C LEU A 30 10.13 -8.24 4.81
N LEU A 31 10.52 -8.64 6.01
CA LEU A 31 9.64 -9.08 7.07
C LEU A 31 9.53 -7.96 8.09
N GLY A 32 8.33 -7.43 8.30
CA GLY A 32 8.11 -6.33 9.24
C GLY A 32 6.85 -6.50 10.08
N THR A 33 6.80 -5.77 11.19
CA THR A 33 5.56 -5.47 11.92
C THR A 33 5.11 -4.04 11.59
N ALA A 34 4.06 -3.54 12.24
CA ALA A 34 3.47 -2.22 11.94
C ALA A 34 4.41 -1.01 12.10
N GLY A 35 5.63 -1.19 12.65
CA GLY A 35 6.61 -0.10 12.81
C GLY A 35 8.07 -0.47 12.53
N ASP A 36 8.43 -1.76 12.43
CA ASP A 36 9.83 -2.19 12.36
C ASP A 36 10.07 -3.29 11.33
N THR A 37 11.25 -3.28 10.70
CA THR A 37 11.75 -4.43 9.94
C THR A 37 12.36 -5.43 10.91
N ILE A 38 11.75 -6.60 11.03
CA ILE A 38 12.18 -7.68 11.94
C ILE A 38 13.13 -8.67 11.27
N GLY A 39 13.23 -8.65 9.94
CA GLY A 39 14.23 -9.42 9.20
C GLY A 39 14.14 -9.28 7.69
N VAL A 40 15.19 -9.75 7.02
CA VAL A 40 15.25 -9.87 5.56
C VAL A 40 15.46 -11.32 5.21
N GLU A 41 14.60 -11.87 4.37
CA GLU A 41 14.76 -13.22 3.82
C GLU A 41 15.17 -13.13 2.35
N ARG A 42 16.29 -13.77 2.03
CA ARG A 42 16.78 -13.97 0.66
C ARG A 42 16.64 -15.44 0.32
N TRP A 43 16.14 -15.76 -0.87
CA TRP A 43 16.21 -17.13 -1.37
C TRP A 43 16.61 -17.20 -2.84
N VAL A 44 17.19 -18.35 -3.19
CA VAL A 44 17.67 -18.68 -4.54
C VAL A 44 17.12 -20.05 -4.93
N ALA A 45 16.45 -20.11 -6.07
CA ALA A 45 16.08 -21.38 -6.70
C ALA A 45 17.22 -21.83 -7.62
N LEU A 46 17.74 -23.03 -7.37
CA LEU A 46 18.87 -23.65 -8.07
C LEU A 46 18.42 -25.03 -8.54
N GLY A 47 18.00 -25.15 -9.81
CA GLY A 47 17.61 -26.40 -10.50
C GLY A 47 17.48 -27.65 -9.61
N GLY A 48 16.32 -27.82 -8.97
CA GLY A 48 16.05 -28.92 -8.04
C GLY A 48 16.29 -28.62 -6.55
N ALA A 49 16.63 -27.38 -6.17
CA ALA A 49 16.82 -27.00 -4.78
C ALA A 49 16.44 -25.53 -4.52
N ILE A 50 16.00 -25.23 -3.31
CA ILE A 50 15.79 -23.86 -2.82
C ILE A 50 16.74 -23.63 -1.64
N ARG A 51 17.53 -22.56 -1.72
CA ARG A 51 18.35 -22.08 -0.58
C ARG A 51 17.76 -20.79 -0.05
N ALA A 52 17.43 -20.75 1.23
CA ALA A 52 16.94 -19.56 1.90
C ALA A 52 17.89 -19.14 3.03
N GLU A 53 18.13 -17.84 3.14
CA GLU A 53 18.91 -17.22 4.20
C GLU A 53 18.09 -16.06 4.79
N GLN A 54 17.86 -16.12 6.10
CA GLN A 54 17.16 -15.08 6.83
C GLN A 54 18.12 -14.37 7.80
N ARG A 55 18.13 -13.03 7.75
CA ARG A 55 18.91 -12.17 8.64
C ARG A 55 18.00 -11.31 9.50
N ARG A 56 18.36 -11.12 10.76
CA ARG A 56 17.67 -10.23 11.70
C ARG A 56 18.54 -9.02 12.04
N PRO A 57 17.94 -7.86 12.32
CA PRO A 57 18.67 -6.74 12.91
C PRO A 57 19.21 -7.15 14.30
N GLY A 58 20.46 -6.77 14.61
CA GLY A 58 21.05 -7.00 15.95
C GLY A 58 22.21 -8.01 16.05
N GLY A 59 22.68 -8.60 14.94
CA GLY A 59 23.95 -9.33 14.91
C GLY A 59 23.91 -10.85 15.14
N ASP A 60 22.73 -11.46 15.19
CA ASP A 60 22.61 -12.93 15.26
C ASP A 60 23.09 -13.61 13.96
N ALA A 61 23.60 -14.84 14.09
CA ALA A 61 23.98 -15.66 12.94
C ALA A 61 22.75 -15.95 12.04
N PRO A 62 22.90 -15.87 10.70
CA PRO A 62 21.77 -16.04 9.79
C PRO A 62 21.19 -17.46 9.87
N LEU A 63 19.85 -17.56 9.87
CA LEU A 63 19.18 -18.84 9.70
C LEU A 63 19.31 -19.26 8.24
N ARG A 64 19.99 -20.38 7.98
CA ARG A 64 20.23 -20.91 6.63
C ARG A 64 19.51 -22.23 6.45
N LEU A 65 18.69 -22.31 5.42
CA LEU A 65 17.87 -23.46 5.08
C LEU A 65 18.15 -23.88 3.63
N ARG A 66 18.32 -25.19 3.41
CA ARG A 66 18.40 -25.78 2.07
C ARG A 66 17.32 -26.83 1.93
N LEU A 67 16.49 -26.68 0.92
CA LEU A 67 15.49 -27.64 0.51
C LEU A 67 15.99 -28.31 -0.77
N ASP A 68 16.24 -29.61 -0.74
CA ASP A 68 16.59 -30.40 -1.93
C ASP A 68 15.35 -31.15 -2.44
N GLU A 69 15.12 -31.13 -3.76
CA GLU A 69 14.12 -31.94 -4.45
C GLU A 69 14.73 -33.31 -4.81
N ASP A 70 14.05 -34.38 -4.40
CA ASP A 70 14.27 -35.71 -4.95
C ASP A 70 13.28 -35.91 -6.13
N PRO A 71 13.77 -36.11 -7.37
CA PRO A 71 12.92 -36.25 -8.55
C PRO A 71 12.10 -37.55 -8.58
N GLU A 72 12.53 -38.60 -7.88
CA GLU A 72 11.89 -39.93 -7.95
C GLU A 72 11.16 -40.30 -6.66
N ALA A 73 11.65 -39.89 -5.50
CA ALA A 73 10.97 -40.11 -4.23
C ALA A 73 10.20 -38.85 -3.85
N ARG A 74 8.93 -38.99 -3.50
CA ARG A 74 8.05 -37.93 -2.98
C ARG A 74 8.50 -37.38 -1.62
N LEU A 75 9.77 -37.03 -1.45
CA LEU A 75 10.42 -36.59 -0.23
C LEU A 75 11.21 -35.31 -0.49
N GLU A 76 10.87 -34.25 0.23
CA GLU A 76 11.70 -33.04 0.32
C GLU A 76 12.64 -33.20 1.52
N ARG A 77 13.95 -33.05 1.30
CA ARG A 77 14.92 -33.00 2.40
C ARG A 77 15.14 -31.54 2.78
N LEU A 78 14.59 -31.13 3.91
CA LEU A 78 14.89 -29.83 4.50
C LEU A 78 16.13 -29.96 5.38
N THR A 79 17.16 -29.18 5.07
CA THR A 79 18.44 -29.14 5.78
C THR A 79 18.60 -27.78 6.43
N ARG A 80 18.70 -27.72 7.76
CA ARG A 80 19.16 -26.53 8.49
C ARG A 80 20.69 -26.55 8.53
N ILE A 81 21.31 -25.46 8.10
CA ILE A 81 22.76 -25.28 8.13
C ILE A 81 23.10 -24.43 9.37
N ILE A 82 23.92 -24.99 10.25
CA ILE A 82 24.30 -24.40 11.54
C ILE A 82 25.81 -24.10 11.52
N GLY A 83 26.17 -22.82 11.67
CA GLY A 83 27.56 -22.34 11.67
C GLY A 83 27.74 -21.02 10.93
N PRO A 84 28.93 -20.40 10.96
CA PRO A 84 29.25 -19.18 10.21
C PRO A 84 29.47 -19.47 8.72
N ALA A 85 29.19 -18.49 7.85
CA ALA A 85 29.40 -18.63 6.41
C ALA A 85 30.91 -18.78 6.11
N GLY A 86 31.33 -19.90 5.52
CA GLY A 86 32.74 -20.21 5.21
C GLY A 86 33.53 -20.89 6.33
N GLY A 87 32.88 -21.30 7.43
CA GLY A 87 33.49 -22.10 8.52
C GLY A 87 33.05 -23.58 8.50
N ALA A 88 33.38 -24.32 9.56
CA ALA A 88 32.92 -25.70 9.73
C ALA A 88 31.41 -25.75 10.01
N GLU A 89 30.61 -26.13 9.01
CA GLU A 89 29.16 -26.17 9.07
C GLU A 89 28.66 -27.54 9.57
N ARG A 90 27.62 -27.53 10.42
CA ARG A 90 26.84 -28.73 10.78
C ARG A 90 25.47 -28.67 10.11
N ALA A 91 24.97 -29.81 9.64
CA ALA A 91 23.69 -29.91 8.96
C ALA A 91 22.74 -30.82 9.74
N GLU A 92 21.53 -30.34 10.01
CA GLU A 92 20.42 -31.16 10.51
C GLU A 92 19.40 -31.31 9.39
N ALA A 93 19.08 -32.55 9.01
CA ALA A 93 18.20 -32.83 7.89
C ALA A 93 16.97 -33.63 8.33
N VAL A 94 15.79 -33.22 7.87
CA VAL A 94 14.53 -33.95 8.04
C VAL A 94 13.92 -34.21 6.67
N SER A 95 13.51 -35.45 6.44
CA SER A 95 12.89 -35.89 5.19
C SER A 95 11.38 -36.00 5.39
N VAL A 96 10.61 -35.31 4.53
CA VAL A 96 9.14 -35.26 4.61
C VAL A 96 8.52 -36.37 3.76
N PRO A 97 7.79 -37.36 4.32
CA PRO A 97 7.22 -38.44 3.51
C PRO A 97 6.11 -37.97 2.58
N GLY A 98 6.02 -38.59 1.40
CA GLY A 98 4.96 -38.32 0.42
C GLY A 98 3.61 -38.97 0.79
N LEU A 99 2.50 -38.33 0.39
CA LEU A 99 1.12 -38.68 0.78
C LEU A 99 0.65 -40.12 0.48
N ALA A 100 1.36 -40.92 -0.32
CA ALA A 100 1.01 -42.34 -0.50
C ALA A 100 1.13 -43.13 0.82
N ALA A 101 2.02 -42.74 1.72
CA ALA A 101 2.19 -43.38 3.03
C ALA A 101 1.12 -42.97 4.05
N LEU A 102 0.40 -41.85 3.83
CA LEU A 102 -0.65 -41.36 4.74
C LEU A 102 -2.07 -41.82 4.33
N ARG A 103 -2.26 -42.26 3.09
CA ARG A 103 -3.56 -42.79 2.61
C ARG A 103 -3.96 -44.11 3.26
N SER A 104 -3.05 -44.83 3.90
CA SER A 104 -3.33 -46.10 4.59
C SER A 104 -3.76 -45.94 6.05
N GLY A 105 -4.00 -44.72 6.55
CA GLY A 105 -4.22 -44.46 7.98
C GLY A 105 -5.33 -43.48 8.32
N VAL A 106 -6.39 -43.37 7.50
CA VAL A 106 -7.59 -42.58 7.86
C VAL A 106 -8.46 -43.36 8.86
N GLU A 107 -7.92 -43.59 10.06
CA GLU A 107 -8.68 -43.87 11.28
C GLU A 107 -7.89 -43.29 12.46
N GLY A 108 -8.02 -41.99 12.70
CA GLY A 108 -7.40 -41.34 13.86
C GLY A 108 -7.15 -39.86 13.62
N ARG A 109 -8.02 -39.01 14.16
CA ARG A 109 -7.69 -37.58 14.31
C ARG A 109 -6.44 -37.45 15.19
N PRO A 110 -5.37 -36.76 14.76
CA PRO A 110 -4.33 -36.38 15.69
C PRO A 110 -4.87 -35.23 16.56
N THR A 111 -5.18 -35.53 17.81
CA THR A 111 -5.25 -34.54 18.89
C THR A 111 -3.84 -34.34 19.45
N ALA A 112 -3.29 -33.13 19.40
CA ALA A 112 -2.06 -32.78 20.09
C ALA A 112 -2.33 -31.70 21.16
N SER A 113 -1.78 -31.94 22.35
CA SER A 113 -2.06 -31.23 23.60
C SER A 113 -1.35 -29.88 23.74
N ARG A 114 -1.92 -29.06 24.63
CA ARG A 114 -1.36 -27.82 25.19
C ARG A 114 0.00 -28.07 25.85
N ASP A 115 0.96 -27.18 25.58
CA ASP A 115 1.70 -26.41 26.59
C ASP A 115 2.72 -25.49 25.91
N THR A 116 2.40 -24.19 25.80
CA THR A 116 3.33 -23.14 25.34
C THR A 116 3.55 -22.17 26.50
N PRO A 117 4.80 -21.92 26.95
CA PRO A 117 5.04 -21.01 28.08
C PRO A 117 4.66 -19.56 27.74
N PRO A 118 4.16 -18.78 28.72
CA PRO A 118 3.88 -17.35 28.55
C PRO A 118 5.15 -16.58 28.14
N GLY A 119 5.06 -15.72 27.10
CA GLY A 119 6.16 -14.86 26.65
C GLY A 119 6.99 -15.39 25.47
N SER A 120 6.62 -16.52 24.88
CA SER A 120 7.22 -16.98 23.61
C SER A 120 6.66 -16.15 22.44
N ALA A 121 7.54 -15.38 21.78
CA ALA A 121 7.17 -14.62 20.58
C ALA A 121 6.74 -15.60 19.48
N LEU A 122 5.44 -15.59 19.18
CA LEU A 122 4.79 -16.46 18.20
C LEU A 122 5.15 -15.98 16.79
N LEU A 123 6.38 -16.23 16.36
CA LEU A 123 6.82 -15.95 15.00
C LEU A 123 6.25 -17.03 14.09
N ALA A 124 5.37 -16.60 13.17
CA ALA A 124 4.89 -17.29 11.98
C ALA A 124 6.05 -17.94 11.18
N PRO A 125 5.80 -18.78 10.15
CA PRO A 125 6.82 -19.70 9.64
C PRO A 125 8.12 -18.96 9.34
N ARG A 126 9.22 -19.40 9.97
CA ARG A 126 10.52 -18.73 9.93
C ARG A 126 11.11 -18.60 8.51
N SER A 127 10.43 -19.10 7.48
CA SER A 127 10.76 -18.92 6.08
C SER A 127 9.50 -18.85 5.22
N LEU A 128 9.33 -17.74 4.51
CA LEU A 128 8.28 -17.55 3.50
C LEU A 128 8.49 -18.49 2.30
N ALA A 129 9.75 -18.76 1.94
CA ALA A 129 10.07 -19.65 0.84
C ALA A 129 9.55 -21.08 1.09
N LEU A 130 9.64 -21.56 2.34
CA LEU A 130 9.08 -22.87 2.72
C LEU A 130 7.55 -22.88 2.70
N LEU A 131 6.90 -21.88 3.28
CA LEU A 131 5.43 -21.77 3.28
C LEU A 131 4.89 -21.76 1.85
N GLN A 132 5.50 -20.95 0.99
CA GLN A 132 5.11 -20.81 -0.40
C GLN A 132 5.23 -22.12 -1.18
N ARG A 133 6.33 -22.84 -0.99
CA ARG A 133 6.55 -24.14 -1.62
C ARG A 133 5.52 -25.18 -1.18
N GLN A 134 5.17 -25.20 0.10
CA GLN A 134 4.17 -26.13 0.64
C GLN A 134 2.77 -25.82 0.11
N LEU A 135 2.41 -24.54 0.00
CA LEU A 135 1.13 -24.12 -0.60
C LEU A 135 1.07 -24.47 -2.10
N HIS A 136 2.19 -24.37 -2.83
CA HIS A 136 2.27 -24.80 -4.23
C HIS A 136 2.08 -26.31 -4.40
N ARG A 137 2.66 -27.12 -3.51
CA ARG A 137 2.48 -28.57 -3.52
C ARG A 137 1.04 -28.98 -3.23
N ALA A 138 0.44 -28.39 -2.21
CA ALA A 138 -0.95 -28.65 -1.85
C ALA A 138 -1.92 -28.37 -3.02
N ASP A 139 -1.63 -27.35 -3.83
CA ASP A 139 -2.37 -27.06 -5.06
C ASP A 139 -2.13 -28.12 -6.16
N GLN A 140 -0.87 -28.46 -6.46
CA GLN A 140 -0.55 -29.39 -7.54
C GLN A 140 -0.94 -30.85 -7.28
N GLN A 141 -0.96 -31.29 -6.01
CA GLN A 141 -1.17 -32.69 -5.66
C GLN A 141 -2.65 -33.03 -5.35
N GLY A 142 -3.54 -32.03 -5.33
CA GLY A 142 -4.98 -32.23 -5.13
C GLY A 142 -5.32 -32.76 -3.74
N ASP A 143 -4.62 -32.28 -2.71
CA ASP A 143 -4.71 -32.81 -1.35
C ASP A 143 -6.07 -32.55 -0.68
N ILE A 144 -6.38 -33.43 0.29
CA ILE A 144 -7.71 -33.83 0.77
C ILE A 144 -8.62 -32.62 1.02
N TRP A 145 -9.53 -32.40 0.09
CA TRP A 145 -10.63 -31.47 0.25
C TRP A 145 -11.66 -32.08 1.21
N TYR A 146 -11.79 -31.52 2.41
CA TYR A 146 -12.81 -31.97 3.36
C TYR A 146 -13.49 -30.76 4.01
N ASN A 147 -14.82 -30.65 3.83
CA ASN A 147 -15.64 -29.58 4.40
C ASN A 147 -15.11 -28.15 4.18
N GLY A 148 -14.52 -27.86 3.02
CA GLY A 148 -14.04 -26.52 2.68
C GLY A 148 -12.63 -26.17 3.20
N HIS A 149 -11.87 -27.16 3.68
CA HIS A 149 -10.49 -27.01 4.15
C HIS A 149 -9.52 -27.91 3.37
N TRP A 150 -8.27 -27.46 3.23
CA TRP A 150 -7.13 -28.25 2.78
C TRP A 150 -6.26 -28.67 3.95
N PHE A 151 -5.72 -29.89 3.91
CA PHE A 151 -4.77 -30.38 4.89
C PHE A 151 -3.48 -30.81 4.18
N THR A 152 -2.34 -30.19 4.53
CA THR A 152 -1.03 -30.56 3.98
C THR A 152 -0.03 -30.82 5.10
N PRO A 153 0.77 -31.90 5.04
CA PRO A 153 1.94 -32.06 5.89
C PRO A 153 2.92 -30.88 5.67
N THR A 154 3.57 -30.45 6.74
CA THR A 154 4.60 -29.39 6.74
C THR A 154 5.76 -29.78 7.64
N VAL A 155 6.87 -29.05 7.53
CA VAL A 155 7.94 -29.05 8.53
C VAL A 155 8.00 -27.67 9.17
N THR A 156 7.91 -27.66 10.50
CA THR A 156 8.01 -26.45 11.32
C THR A 156 9.27 -26.53 12.19
N LEU A 157 9.86 -25.36 12.47
CA LEU A 157 10.92 -25.22 13.47
C LEU A 157 10.30 -25.02 14.86
N ARG A 158 10.44 -25.99 15.75
CA ARG A 158 10.04 -25.87 17.16
C ARG A 158 11.29 -25.60 18.00
N GLY A 159 11.50 -24.33 18.35
CA GLY A 159 12.75 -23.88 18.96
C GLY A 159 13.91 -23.94 17.96
N GLU A 160 14.79 -24.93 18.14
CA GLU A 160 15.94 -25.21 17.26
C GLU A 160 15.76 -26.48 16.40
N ALA A 161 14.76 -27.32 16.69
CA ALA A 161 14.57 -28.62 16.03
C ALA A 161 13.55 -28.55 14.89
N LEU A 162 13.74 -29.39 13.88
CA LEU A 162 12.80 -29.58 12.76
C LEU A 162 11.76 -30.66 13.13
N VAL A 163 10.47 -30.36 13.00
CA VAL A 163 9.36 -31.26 13.35
C VAL A 163 8.33 -31.30 12.21
N ILE A 164 7.76 -32.49 11.96
CA ILE A 164 6.65 -32.66 10.99
C ILE A 164 5.34 -32.26 11.66
N ASP A 165 4.55 -31.41 11.00
CA ASP A 165 3.26 -30.91 11.45
C ASP A 165 2.23 -30.98 10.29
N THR A 166 0.96 -30.67 10.54
CA THR A 166 -0.09 -30.59 9.52
C THR A 166 -0.69 -29.19 9.48
N LEU A 167 -0.66 -28.55 8.31
CA LEU A 167 -1.34 -27.28 8.09
C LEU A 167 -2.76 -27.51 7.62
N ARG A 168 -3.71 -26.87 8.28
CA ARG A 168 -5.05 -26.61 7.76
C ARG A 168 -5.04 -25.27 7.05
N VAL A 169 -5.40 -25.27 5.77
CA VAL A 169 -5.54 -24.06 4.96
C VAL A 169 -7.01 -23.87 4.61
N THR A 170 -7.54 -22.71 4.95
CA THR A 170 -8.93 -22.34 4.71
C THR A 170 -8.96 -21.10 3.83
N ALA A 171 -9.65 -21.17 2.69
CA ALA A 171 -9.92 -19.98 1.90
C ALA A 171 -11.04 -19.16 2.58
N ILE A 172 -10.74 -17.92 2.98
CA ILE A 172 -11.71 -17.00 3.55
C ILE A 172 -11.97 -15.88 2.55
N GLY A 173 -12.63 -16.20 1.44
CA GLY A 173 -12.83 -15.29 0.32
C GLY A 173 -11.86 -15.55 -0.84
N VAL A 174 -11.80 -14.61 -1.80
CA VAL A 174 -11.05 -14.76 -3.06
C VAL A 174 -9.56 -14.40 -2.95
N ASP A 175 -9.23 -13.57 -1.95
CA ASP A 175 -7.94 -12.91 -1.78
C ASP A 175 -7.44 -13.04 -0.32
N THR A 176 -7.94 -14.04 0.42
CA THR A 176 -7.52 -14.28 1.81
C THR A 176 -7.49 -15.77 2.13
N LEU A 177 -6.40 -16.21 2.74
CA LEU A 177 -6.22 -17.53 3.33
C LEU A 177 -6.07 -17.42 4.84
N LEU A 178 -6.61 -18.41 5.53
CA LEU A 178 -6.29 -18.70 6.91
C LEU A 178 -5.47 -19.98 6.91
N VAL A 179 -4.23 -19.88 7.35
CA VAL A 179 -3.29 -21.00 7.48
C VAL A 179 -3.12 -21.30 8.96
N GLU A 180 -3.36 -22.54 9.35
CA GLU A 180 -3.44 -22.95 10.74
C GLU A 180 -2.60 -24.20 10.94
N SER A 181 -1.78 -24.21 11.97
CA SER A 181 -1.10 -25.40 12.48
C SER A 181 -1.65 -25.76 13.86
N ALA A 182 -1.06 -26.78 14.50
CA ALA A 182 -1.37 -27.06 15.90
C ALA A 182 -1.01 -25.87 16.84
N GLU A 183 -0.01 -25.07 16.49
CA GLU A 183 0.60 -24.06 17.37
C GLU A 183 0.21 -22.62 17.00
N TRP A 184 0.04 -22.33 15.71
CA TRP A 184 -0.11 -20.97 15.21
C TRP A 184 -1.22 -20.87 14.16
N GLN A 185 -1.74 -19.65 14.02
CA GLN A 185 -2.70 -19.29 12.99
C GLN A 185 -2.20 -18.02 12.31
N LEU A 186 -2.30 -18.01 10.99
CA LEU A 186 -1.86 -16.92 10.14
C LEU A 186 -2.98 -16.58 9.17
N ARG A 187 -3.49 -15.35 9.26
CA ARG A 187 -4.42 -14.84 8.25
C ARG A 187 -3.61 -14.04 7.24
N LEU A 188 -3.60 -14.52 6.00
CA LEU A 188 -2.89 -13.90 4.89
C LEU A 188 -3.90 -13.35 3.90
N ALA A 189 -3.82 -12.06 3.64
CA ALA A 189 -4.49 -11.42 2.53
C ALA A 189 -3.45 -11.04 1.48
N VAL A 190 -3.84 -11.10 0.22
CA VAL A 190 -3.05 -10.56 -0.88
C VAL A 190 -3.87 -9.48 -1.53
N ASP A 191 -3.28 -8.29 -1.61
CA ASP A 191 -3.88 -7.20 -2.37
C ASP A 191 -3.66 -7.38 -3.89
N ALA A 192 -4.23 -6.46 -4.66
CA ALA A 192 -4.17 -6.52 -6.11
C ALA A 192 -2.72 -6.35 -6.65
N GLU A 193 -1.82 -5.80 -5.84
CA GLU A 193 -0.41 -5.54 -6.11
C GLU A 193 0.48 -6.75 -5.78
N GLY A 194 -0.10 -7.82 -5.21
CA GLY A 194 0.62 -9.01 -4.79
C GLY A 194 1.34 -8.86 -3.45
N THR A 195 1.10 -7.77 -2.70
CA THR A 195 1.65 -7.63 -1.36
C THR A 195 0.91 -8.57 -0.43
N ILE A 196 1.66 -9.40 0.28
CA ILE A 196 1.09 -10.30 1.28
C ILE A 196 1.04 -9.52 2.60
N SER A 197 -0.17 -9.23 3.05
CA SER A 197 -0.44 -8.64 4.35
C SER A 197 -1.10 -9.66 5.26
N GLY A 198 -0.88 -9.56 6.57
CA GLY A 198 -1.46 -10.52 7.49
C GLY A 198 -1.09 -10.31 8.93
N GLY A 199 -1.36 -11.30 9.75
CA GLY A 199 -1.00 -11.29 11.16
C GLY A 199 -1.09 -12.67 11.77
N GLY A 200 -0.20 -12.94 12.71
CA GLY A 200 -0.16 -14.19 13.47
C GLY A 200 -0.67 -13.99 14.89
N GLY A 201 -1.48 -14.92 15.39
CA GLY A 201 -1.94 -14.94 16.78
C GLY A 201 -3.08 -15.93 17.01
N ARG A 202 -3.19 -16.43 18.25
CA ARG A 202 -4.40 -17.10 18.74
C ARG A 202 -5.16 -16.10 19.62
N GLY A 203 -6.34 -15.64 19.19
CA GLY A 203 -7.18 -14.71 19.96
C GLY A 203 -7.05 -13.23 19.56
N ALA A 204 -7.60 -12.34 20.38
CA ALA A 204 -7.90 -10.93 20.06
C ALA A 204 -6.69 -9.99 19.88
N GLU A 205 -5.47 -10.46 20.13
CA GLU A 205 -4.23 -9.68 19.99
C GLU A 205 -3.27 -10.38 19.03
N GLY A 206 -3.55 -10.29 17.73
CA GLY A 206 -2.62 -10.74 16.70
C GLY A 206 -1.54 -9.69 16.42
N GLN A 207 -0.27 -10.10 16.31
CA GLN A 207 0.79 -9.19 15.85
C GLN A 207 0.68 -8.99 14.34
N PRO A 208 0.63 -7.73 13.85
CA PRO A 208 0.56 -7.46 12.42
C PRO A 208 1.88 -7.87 11.75
N LEU A 209 1.79 -8.69 10.70
CA LEU A 209 2.90 -9.12 9.87
C LEU A 209 2.74 -8.52 8.47
N ARG A 210 3.73 -7.74 8.05
CA ARG A 210 3.80 -7.17 6.70
C ARG A 210 4.94 -7.84 5.94
N VAL A 211 4.64 -8.36 4.75
CA VAL A 211 5.63 -8.95 3.85
C VAL A 211 5.68 -8.14 2.56
N VAL A 212 6.78 -7.43 2.35
CA VAL A 212 7.01 -6.64 1.13
C VAL A 212 7.99 -7.38 0.23
N ARG A 213 7.56 -7.70 -1.00
CA ARG A 213 8.39 -8.39 -1.99
C ARG A 213 9.17 -7.38 -2.83
N LEU A 214 10.47 -7.60 -2.97
CA LEU A 214 11.34 -6.79 -3.83
C LEU A 214 11.63 -7.60 -5.10
N ALA A 215 10.63 -7.78 -5.95
CA ALA A 215 10.86 -8.40 -7.26
C ALA A 215 11.50 -7.35 -8.20
N ASP A 216 12.66 -7.71 -8.76
CA ASP A 216 13.36 -7.06 -9.87
C ASP A 216 14.01 -5.67 -9.64
N ARG A 217 14.16 -5.20 -8.39
CA ARG A 217 14.79 -3.89 -8.09
C ARG A 217 16.23 -3.92 -7.56
N LEU A 218 16.92 -5.06 -7.65
CA LEU A 218 18.31 -5.19 -7.22
C LEU A 218 19.14 -5.79 -8.35
N ALA A 219 19.20 -5.08 -9.49
CA ALA A 219 20.16 -5.37 -10.54
C ALA A 219 21.16 -4.22 -10.61
N ALA A 220 22.41 -4.54 -10.29
CA ALA A 220 23.60 -3.69 -10.35
C ALA A 220 23.66 -2.55 -9.31
N ASP A 221 24.75 -2.55 -8.54
CA ASP A 221 25.31 -1.36 -7.88
C ASP A 221 24.62 -0.83 -6.62
N GLY A 222 24.38 -1.68 -5.62
CA GLY A 222 24.56 -1.26 -4.22
C GLY A 222 23.62 -0.18 -3.66
N TRP A 223 22.38 -0.07 -4.12
CA TRP A 223 21.41 0.85 -3.54
C TRP A 223 20.62 0.20 -2.40
N LEU A 224 20.87 0.68 -1.17
CA LEU A 224 19.80 0.88 -0.20
C LEU A 224 18.69 1.67 -0.91
N VAL A 225 17.52 1.06 -1.14
CA VAL A 225 16.30 1.87 -1.21
C VAL A 225 16.05 2.27 0.23
N ASP A 226 16.47 3.49 0.56
CA ASP A 226 16.11 4.12 1.81
C ASP A 226 14.58 4.29 1.83
N LEU A 227 13.92 3.38 2.54
CA LEU A 227 12.48 3.43 2.79
C LEU A 227 12.12 4.41 3.93
N GLY A 228 13.09 5.19 4.41
CA GLY A 228 12.98 6.02 5.62
C GLY A 228 13.54 7.44 5.53
N ASP A 229 14.18 7.88 4.43
CA ASP A 229 14.71 9.24 4.41
C ASP A 229 13.63 10.30 4.11
N TYR A 230 13.00 10.76 5.18
CA TYR A 230 12.29 12.04 5.17
C TYR A 230 13.26 13.23 5.16
N ALA A 231 14.59 13.00 5.23
CA ALA A 231 15.57 14.07 5.14
C ALA A 231 15.59 14.71 3.76
N ALA A 232 15.95 15.99 3.71
CA ALA A 232 16.30 16.68 2.49
C ALA A 232 17.44 15.93 1.76
N PRO A 233 17.41 15.83 0.42
CA PRO A 233 18.52 15.26 -0.34
C PRO A 233 19.84 15.97 -0.01
N ALA A 234 20.96 15.26 -0.05
CA ALA A 234 22.26 15.84 0.23
C ALA A 234 22.54 17.08 -0.65
N GLY A 235 22.82 18.22 -0.01
CA GLY A 235 23.09 19.49 -0.69
C GLY A 235 21.85 20.27 -1.14
N ALA A 236 20.64 19.81 -0.79
CA ALA A 236 19.42 20.56 -1.04
C ALA A 236 19.40 21.89 -0.25
N PRO A 237 18.96 23.01 -0.84
CA PRO A 237 18.81 24.30 -0.16
C PRO A 237 17.53 24.37 0.69
N TRP A 238 17.23 23.29 1.42
CA TRP A 238 16.11 23.20 2.36
C TRP A 238 16.37 22.14 3.40
N GLN A 239 15.65 22.25 4.51
CA GLN A 239 15.70 21.32 5.62
C GLN A 239 14.35 20.65 5.83
N THR A 240 14.38 19.47 6.41
CA THR A 240 13.18 18.71 6.74
C THR A 240 13.22 18.32 8.21
N SER A 241 12.08 18.42 8.88
CA SER A 241 11.93 18.00 10.27
C SER A 241 10.66 17.19 10.46
N ALA A 242 10.72 16.21 11.37
CA ALA A 242 9.53 15.50 11.80
C ALA A 242 8.65 16.42 12.65
N VAL A 243 7.34 16.33 12.44
CA VAL A 243 6.36 17.11 13.21
C VAL A 243 5.22 16.23 13.67
N SER A 244 4.62 16.62 14.79
CA SER A 244 3.45 15.99 15.36
C SER A 244 2.35 17.04 15.52
N VAL A 245 1.18 16.78 14.95
CA VAL A 245 0.03 17.71 14.97
C VAL A 245 -1.09 17.10 15.80
N PRO A 246 -1.36 17.62 17.01
CA PRO A 246 -2.52 17.21 17.79
C PRO A 246 -3.82 17.63 17.10
N VAL A 247 -4.72 16.67 16.87
CA VAL A 247 -5.99 16.88 16.18
C VAL A 247 -7.20 16.39 16.97
N GLY A 248 -8.40 16.45 16.38
CA GLY A 248 -9.64 16.07 17.05
C GLY A 248 -9.68 14.59 17.45
N GLY A 249 -10.33 14.29 18.59
CA GLY A 249 -10.54 12.92 19.06
C GLY A 249 -9.34 12.30 19.80
N GLY A 250 -8.43 13.11 20.34
CA GLY A 250 -7.24 12.62 21.04
C GLY A 250 -6.20 11.99 20.11
N VAL A 251 -6.32 12.23 18.81
CA VAL A 251 -5.39 11.72 17.79
C VAL A 251 -4.27 12.74 17.57
N THR A 252 -3.06 12.24 17.34
CA THR A 252 -1.92 13.02 16.88
C THR A 252 -1.52 12.51 15.50
N LEU A 253 -1.38 13.43 14.54
CA LEU A 253 -0.90 13.11 13.20
C LEU A 253 0.61 13.29 13.13
N GLY A 254 1.32 12.32 12.58
CA GLY A 254 2.74 12.41 12.28
C GLY A 254 2.98 12.98 10.89
N GLY A 255 4.04 13.75 10.71
CA GLY A 255 4.32 14.38 9.42
C GLY A 255 5.73 14.89 9.25
N THR A 256 5.92 15.59 8.14
CA THR A 256 7.19 16.21 7.76
C THR A 256 6.95 17.65 7.37
N LEU A 257 7.68 18.55 8.03
CA LEU A 257 7.84 19.93 7.62
C LEU A 257 9.04 20.01 6.68
N THR A 258 8.89 20.68 5.54
CA THR A 258 9.96 21.01 4.62
C THR A 258 10.11 22.52 4.57
N MET A 259 11.25 23.02 5.02
CA MET A 259 11.56 24.44 5.13
C MET A 259 12.67 24.84 4.17
N PRO A 260 12.43 25.77 3.22
CA PRO A 260 13.50 26.41 2.46
C PRO A 260 14.60 26.98 3.36
N ASP A 261 15.84 26.94 2.86
CA ASP A 261 16.88 27.81 3.36
C ASP A 261 16.69 29.24 2.79
N GLY A 262 17.22 30.25 3.48
CA GLY A 262 17.24 31.63 3.01
C GLY A 262 16.49 32.61 3.91
N PRO A 263 16.20 33.83 3.42
CA PRO A 263 15.53 34.86 4.21
C PRO A 263 14.08 34.48 4.56
N ALA A 264 13.82 34.37 5.86
CA ALA A 264 12.50 34.17 6.43
C ALA A 264 11.79 35.54 6.69
N PRO A 265 10.46 35.60 6.84
CA PRO A 265 9.53 34.47 6.84
C PRO A 265 9.19 33.95 5.42
N HIS A 266 8.82 32.67 5.33
CA HIS A 266 8.46 32.00 4.08
C HIS A 266 6.94 31.81 3.97
N ALA A 267 6.39 32.01 2.77
CA ALA A 267 5.08 31.47 2.42
C ALA A 267 5.06 29.96 2.65
N ALA A 268 3.91 29.41 3.07
CA ALA A 268 3.81 28.00 3.42
C ALA A 268 2.52 27.34 2.94
N VAL A 269 2.58 26.05 2.60
CA VAL A 269 1.41 25.29 2.17
C VAL A 269 1.22 23.98 2.94
N LEU A 270 -0.02 23.65 3.24
CA LEU A 270 -0.40 22.31 3.68
C LEU A 270 -0.70 21.42 2.45
N LEU A 271 -0.03 20.27 2.36
CA LEU A 271 -0.25 19.29 1.29
C LEU A 271 -1.14 18.15 1.81
N LEU A 272 -2.26 17.91 1.12
CA LEU A 272 -3.25 16.90 1.50
C LEU A 272 -3.32 15.77 0.45
N SER A 273 -3.19 14.53 0.95
CA SER A 273 -3.28 13.26 0.24
C SER A 273 -4.66 13.00 -0.38
N GLY A 274 -4.70 12.06 -1.33
CA GLY A 274 -5.92 11.61 -1.97
C GLY A 274 -6.67 10.54 -1.18
N SER A 275 -7.59 9.84 -1.85
CA SER A 275 -8.30 8.72 -1.24
C SER A 275 -7.42 7.49 -1.08
N GLY A 276 -7.66 6.71 -0.02
CA GLY A 276 -6.84 5.57 0.39
C GLY A 276 -6.10 5.89 1.68
N ALA A 277 -5.61 4.86 2.37
CA ALA A 277 -4.78 5.04 3.56
C ALA A 277 -3.35 5.41 3.09
N GLN A 278 -3.05 6.71 3.01
CA GLN A 278 -1.80 7.20 2.43
C GLN A 278 -0.82 7.70 3.50
N ASP A 279 0.47 7.49 3.24
CA ASP A 279 1.53 8.16 3.98
C ASP A 279 1.62 9.64 3.56
N ARG A 280 2.42 10.42 4.31
CA ARG A 280 2.61 11.85 4.08
C ARG A 280 3.15 12.20 2.68
N ASP A 281 3.78 11.26 2.00
CA ASP A 281 4.34 11.49 0.67
C ASP A 281 3.33 11.18 -0.45
N GLY A 282 2.11 10.71 -0.11
CA GLY A 282 1.05 10.36 -1.05
C GLY A 282 1.36 9.08 -1.82
N SER A 283 2.10 8.16 -1.21
CA SER A 283 2.58 6.95 -1.88
C SER A 283 1.43 6.01 -2.21
N THR A 284 1.01 5.97 -3.48
CA THR A 284 -0.02 5.03 -3.97
C THR A 284 0.57 3.82 -4.67
N MET A 285 1.86 3.87 -5.02
CA MET A 285 2.60 2.75 -5.61
C MET A 285 4.09 2.86 -5.33
N LEU A 286 4.80 1.75 -5.48
CA LEU A 286 6.23 1.68 -5.16
C LEU A 286 7.06 2.67 -6.00
N GLY A 287 7.77 3.59 -5.34
CA GLY A 287 8.63 4.59 -5.98
C GLY A 287 7.89 5.80 -6.55
N TYR A 288 6.60 5.96 -6.24
CA TYR A 288 5.84 7.17 -6.57
C TYR A 288 5.52 7.93 -5.28
N ARG A 289 6.01 9.16 -5.15
CA ARG A 289 5.90 10.01 -3.95
C ARG A 289 5.54 11.46 -4.34
N PRO A 290 4.34 11.72 -4.85
CA PRO A 290 4.00 13.01 -5.47
C PRO A 290 4.00 14.19 -4.50
N LEU A 291 3.55 13.99 -3.26
CA LEU A 291 3.54 15.10 -2.31
C LEU A 291 4.96 15.44 -1.86
N ARG A 292 5.86 14.45 -1.79
CA ARG A 292 7.28 14.68 -1.56
C ARG A 292 7.91 15.49 -2.70
N GLU A 293 7.65 15.07 -3.93
CA GLU A 293 8.17 15.74 -5.13
C GLU A 293 7.69 17.20 -5.22
N LEU A 294 6.41 17.46 -4.90
CA LEU A 294 5.89 18.82 -4.77
C LEU A 294 6.60 19.59 -3.66
N ALA A 295 6.76 19.00 -2.48
CA ALA A 295 7.37 19.68 -1.35
C ALA A 295 8.83 20.08 -1.59
N ASP A 296 9.64 19.16 -2.13
CA ASP A 296 11.04 19.43 -2.47
C ASP A 296 11.12 20.54 -3.54
N SER A 297 10.22 20.49 -4.53
CA SER A 297 10.15 21.52 -5.58
C SER A 297 9.70 22.87 -5.04
N LEU A 298 8.71 22.92 -4.16
CA LEU A 298 8.23 24.14 -3.53
C LEU A 298 9.32 24.77 -2.65
N ALA A 299 10.05 23.95 -1.89
CA ALA A 299 11.14 24.40 -1.05
C ALA A 299 12.28 25.01 -1.87
N ALA A 300 12.61 24.42 -3.02
CA ALA A 300 13.57 25.00 -3.98
C ALA A 300 13.13 26.38 -4.53
N HIS A 301 11.84 26.72 -4.43
CA HIS A 301 11.27 28.01 -4.83
C HIS A 301 10.91 28.91 -3.64
N GLY A 302 11.43 28.62 -2.44
CA GLY A 302 11.27 29.45 -1.25
C GLY A 302 9.93 29.28 -0.52
N ILE A 303 9.13 28.25 -0.86
CA ILE A 303 7.83 27.97 -0.24
C ILE A 303 7.96 26.77 0.70
N ALA A 304 7.62 26.97 1.97
CA ALA A 304 7.57 25.91 2.96
C ALA A 304 6.39 24.97 2.73
N SER A 305 6.49 23.72 3.17
CA SER A 305 5.37 22.80 3.10
C SER A 305 5.26 21.86 4.30
N LEU A 306 4.02 21.51 4.64
CA LEU A 306 3.69 20.52 5.65
C LEU A 306 2.98 19.33 4.99
N ARG A 307 3.49 18.13 5.22
CA ARG A 307 2.90 16.85 4.81
C ARG A 307 2.57 16.02 6.05
N LEU A 308 1.45 15.30 6.05
CA LEU A 308 0.97 14.50 7.19
C LEU A 308 0.58 13.10 6.74
N ASP A 309 0.85 12.08 7.55
CA ASP A 309 0.26 10.76 7.35
C ASP A 309 -1.23 10.82 7.67
N ASP A 310 -2.05 10.10 6.91
CA ASP A 310 -3.47 9.98 7.20
C ASP A 310 -3.70 9.34 8.58
N ARG A 311 -4.88 9.59 9.17
CA ARG A 311 -5.29 8.91 10.42
C ARG A 311 -5.11 7.40 10.30
N GLY A 312 -4.44 6.78 11.27
CA GLY A 312 -4.18 5.33 11.30
C GLY A 312 -3.10 4.84 10.33
N VAL A 313 -2.32 5.75 9.74
CA VAL A 313 -1.23 5.44 8.80
C VAL A 313 0.10 5.95 9.34
N GLY A 314 1.18 5.19 9.11
CA GLY A 314 2.54 5.62 9.44
C GLY A 314 2.70 5.98 10.92
N ALA A 315 3.08 7.22 11.19
CA ALA A 315 3.26 7.77 12.53
C ALA A 315 1.99 8.42 13.11
N SER A 316 0.90 8.50 12.32
CA SER A 316 -0.38 9.05 12.77
C SER A 316 -1.20 8.02 13.56
N GLY A 317 -1.75 8.45 14.69
CA GLY A 317 -2.74 7.68 15.42
C GLY A 317 -4.13 7.69 14.75
N GLY A 318 -5.11 7.08 15.41
CA GLY A 318 -6.50 7.05 14.95
C GLY A 318 -6.82 5.90 14.00
N ASP A 319 -7.94 6.02 13.30
CA ASP A 319 -8.52 4.96 12.47
C ASP A 319 -8.92 5.52 11.09
N TYR A 320 -8.38 4.93 10.03
CA TYR A 320 -8.63 5.37 8.66
C TYR A 320 -10.08 5.12 8.21
N PRO A 321 -10.68 3.91 8.37
CA PRO A 321 -12.04 3.65 7.91
C PRO A 321 -13.14 4.56 8.50
N SER A 322 -12.91 5.20 9.64
CA SER A 322 -13.93 6.02 10.31
C SER A 322 -13.92 7.51 9.99
N ARG A 323 -12.88 8.01 9.29
CA ARG A 323 -12.66 9.44 9.02
C ARG A 323 -13.61 10.02 7.98
N THR A 324 -14.22 11.15 8.30
CA THR A 324 -15.10 11.91 7.39
C THR A 324 -14.41 13.14 6.81
N ILE A 325 -14.89 13.67 5.68
CA ILE A 325 -14.37 14.92 5.08
C ILE A 325 -14.40 16.09 6.06
N ASN A 326 -15.44 16.17 6.91
CA ASN A 326 -15.53 17.23 7.92
C ASN A 326 -14.48 17.07 9.03
N GLU A 327 -14.23 15.86 9.51
CA GLU A 327 -13.17 15.61 10.51
C GLU A 327 -11.79 15.90 9.93
N LEU A 328 -11.53 15.50 8.67
CA LEU A 328 -10.29 15.84 8.00
C LEU A 328 -10.15 17.34 7.75
N ALA A 329 -11.24 18.05 7.49
CA ALA A 329 -11.21 19.51 7.33
C ALA A 329 -10.86 20.21 8.65
N ASP A 330 -11.33 19.68 9.77
CA ASP A 330 -10.95 20.16 11.10
C ASP A 330 -9.47 19.86 11.40
N ASP A 331 -8.98 18.68 10.99
CA ASP A 331 -7.56 18.33 11.09
C ASP A 331 -6.68 19.25 10.25
N ALA A 332 -7.06 19.49 8.99
CA ALA A 332 -6.37 20.40 8.08
C ALA A 332 -6.36 21.82 8.66
N SER A 333 -7.46 22.27 9.26
CA SER A 333 -7.54 23.57 9.93
C SER A 333 -6.56 23.68 11.11
N ARG A 334 -6.38 22.60 11.88
CA ARG A 334 -5.42 22.55 13.00
C ARG A 334 -3.97 22.48 12.52
N ALA A 335 -3.72 21.69 11.48
CA ALA A 335 -2.41 21.61 10.83
C ALA A 335 -1.98 22.97 10.27
N LEU A 336 -2.90 23.69 9.62
CA LEU A 336 -2.63 25.03 9.10
C LEU A 336 -2.32 26.04 10.21
N ARG A 337 -3.05 25.99 11.34
CA ARG A 337 -2.75 26.83 12.53
C ARG A 337 -1.40 26.49 13.14
N LEU A 338 -1.02 25.22 13.20
CA LEU A 338 0.30 24.81 13.67
C LEU A 338 1.37 25.36 12.72
N LEU A 339 1.18 25.19 11.41
CA LEU A 339 2.09 25.71 10.39
C LEU A 339 2.27 27.23 10.51
N ALA A 340 1.18 27.99 10.70
CA ALA A 340 1.20 29.43 10.93
C ALA A 340 1.99 29.86 12.17
N ALA A 341 2.08 28.99 13.19
CA ALA A 341 2.75 29.28 14.45
C ALA A 341 4.24 28.90 14.45
N LEU A 342 4.75 28.28 13.38
CA LEU A 342 6.13 27.85 13.29
C LEU A 342 7.07 29.04 13.02
N PRO A 343 8.23 29.12 13.72
CA PRO A 343 9.25 30.11 13.39
C PRO A 343 9.69 30.00 11.93
N GLY A 344 9.79 31.15 11.26
CA GLY A 344 10.20 31.23 9.86
C GLY A 344 9.09 31.04 8.84
N VAL A 345 7.85 30.78 9.26
CA VAL A 345 6.66 30.79 8.39
C VAL A 345 5.97 32.15 8.46
N ASP A 346 5.53 32.67 7.32
CA ASP A 346 4.66 33.83 7.26
C ASP A 346 3.20 33.38 7.44
N ALA A 347 2.62 33.74 8.59
CA ALA A 347 1.26 33.39 8.94
C ALA A 347 0.21 34.05 8.01
N GLU A 348 0.56 35.13 7.30
CA GLU A 348 -0.33 35.79 6.35
C GLU A 348 -0.20 35.23 4.92
N ALA A 349 0.76 34.34 4.66
CA ALA A 349 1.03 33.75 3.34
C ALA A 349 0.88 32.22 3.35
N LEU A 350 -0.31 31.75 3.76
CA LEU A 350 -0.63 30.32 3.86
C LEU A 350 -1.54 29.83 2.71
N GLY A 351 -1.27 28.65 2.18
CA GLY A 351 -2.12 27.98 1.19
C GLY A 351 -2.39 26.50 1.51
N ILE A 352 -3.31 25.88 0.76
CA ILE A 352 -3.56 24.44 0.82
C ILE A 352 -3.51 23.86 -0.60
N VAL A 353 -2.75 22.79 -0.78
CA VAL A 353 -2.74 21.97 -2.00
C VAL A 353 -3.37 20.63 -1.66
N GLY A 354 -4.42 20.22 -2.35
CA GLY A 354 -5.09 18.95 -2.11
C GLY A 354 -5.24 18.12 -3.38
N HIS A 355 -4.93 16.83 -3.30
CA HIS A 355 -5.16 15.88 -4.38
C HIS A 355 -6.46 15.11 -4.19
N SER A 356 -7.30 15.04 -5.22
CA SER A 356 -8.52 14.22 -5.24
C SER A 356 -9.39 14.46 -3.99
N GLU A 357 -9.49 13.50 -3.06
CA GLU A 357 -10.20 13.68 -1.79
C GLU A 357 -9.61 14.81 -0.91
N GLY A 358 -8.28 14.97 -0.89
CA GLY A 358 -7.61 16.08 -0.21
C GLY A 358 -8.04 17.44 -0.75
N ALA A 359 -8.45 17.54 -2.02
CA ALA A 359 -9.02 18.78 -2.57
C ALA A 359 -10.42 19.08 -1.97
N LEU A 360 -11.21 18.03 -1.70
CA LEU A 360 -12.50 18.18 -1.01
C LEU A 360 -12.29 18.65 0.44
N VAL A 361 -11.30 18.06 1.12
CA VAL A 361 -10.90 18.45 2.47
C VAL A 361 -10.43 19.90 2.50
N ALA A 362 -9.58 20.33 1.56
CA ALA A 362 -9.10 21.70 1.45
C ALA A 362 -10.25 22.71 1.28
N MET A 363 -11.18 22.43 0.36
CA MET A 363 -12.36 23.27 0.16
C MET A 363 -13.24 23.32 1.42
N GLN A 364 -13.46 22.19 2.08
CA GLN A 364 -14.28 22.11 3.29
C GLN A 364 -13.62 22.87 4.45
N ALA A 365 -12.30 22.79 4.62
CA ALA A 365 -11.55 23.50 5.65
C ALA A 365 -11.69 25.02 5.48
N VAL A 366 -11.45 25.54 4.27
CA VAL A 366 -11.64 26.97 3.98
C VAL A 366 -13.11 27.38 4.14
N ALA A 367 -14.06 26.56 3.69
CA ALA A 367 -15.48 26.82 3.89
C ALA A 367 -15.89 26.83 5.37
N ASN A 368 -15.14 26.17 6.25
CA ASN A 368 -15.30 26.18 7.71
C ASN A 368 -14.49 27.28 8.40
N GLY A 369 -13.75 28.11 7.66
CA GLY A 369 -13.00 29.26 8.19
C GLY A 369 -11.52 28.99 8.47
N ALA A 370 -10.91 27.97 7.85
CA ALA A 370 -9.45 27.86 7.85
C ALA A 370 -8.82 29.08 7.14
N ASP A 371 -7.78 29.65 7.74
CA ASP A 371 -7.10 30.85 7.23
C ASP A 371 -6.05 30.50 6.16
N ALA A 372 -6.50 29.97 5.04
CA ALA A 372 -5.68 29.77 3.84
C ALA A 372 -6.01 30.87 2.83
N LYS A 373 -5.00 31.59 2.33
CA LYS A 373 -5.18 32.68 1.36
C LYS A 373 -5.36 32.18 -0.07
N THR A 374 -5.05 30.92 -0.36
CA THR A 374 -5.29 30.32 -1.68
C THR A 374 -5.40 28.80 -1.62
N LEU A 375 -6.04 28.22 -2.64
CA LEU A 375 -6.16 26.78 -2.86
C LEU A 375 -5.52 26.35 -4.18
N VAL A 376 -4.91 25.16 -4.19
CA VAL A 376 -4.59 24.42 -5.41
C VAL A 376 -5.27 23.05 -5.32
N LEU A 377 -6.20 22.81 -6.22
CA LEU A 377 -7.10 21.67 -6.23
C LEU A 377 -6.69 20.75 -7.38
N LEU A 378 -5.93 19.71 -7.05
CA LEU A 378 -5.37 18.75 -7.99
C LEU A 378 -6.39 17.63 -8.23
N ALA A 379 -6.89 17.47 -9.46
CA ALA A 379 -7.87 16.43 -9.84
C ALA A 379 -9.13 16.40 -8.94
N ALA A 380 -9.65 17.58 -8.61
CA ALA A 380 -10.72 17.74 -7.62
C ALA A 380 -12.10 17.29 -8.15
N PRO A 381 -12.81 16.41 -7.42
CA PRO A 381 -14.18 16.04 -7.78
C PRO A 381 -15.17 17.20 -7.61
N SER A 382 -16.07 17.36 -8.58
CA SER A 382 -17.16 18.35 -8.55
C SER A 382 -18.50 17.75 -8.14
N ARG A 383 -18.63 16.42 -8.20
CA ARG A 383 -19.90 15.69 -8.05
C ARG A 383 -20.05 15.01 -6.70
N PRO A 384 -21.28 14.74 -6.24
CA PRO A 384 -21.52 13.99 -5.01
C PRO A 384 -20.80 12.64 -4.99
N GLY A 385 -20.36 12.19 -3.81
CA GLY A 385 -19.55 10.98 -3.67
C GLY A 385 -20.19 9.74 -4.30
N ARG A 386 -21.51 9.55 -4.15
CA ARG A 386 -22.23 8.44 -4.81
C ARG A 386 -22.14 8.50 -6.34
N GLU A 387 -22.25 9.69 -6.92
CA GLU A 387 -22.14 9.86 -8.37
C GLU A 387 -20.70 9.60 -8.84
N LEU A 388 -19.71 10.10 -8.10
CA LEU A 388 -18.30 9.88 -8.42
C LEU A 388 -17.94 8.39 -8.36
N VAL A 389 -18.32 7.68 -7.29
CA VAL A 389 -18.08 6.24 -7.16
C VAL A 389 -18.77 5.48 -8.30
N ALA A 390 -20.02 5.82 -8.63
CA ALA A 390 -20.72 5.18 -9.75
C ALA A 390 -20.02 5.41 -11.11
N LEU A 391 -19.44 6.60 -11.34
CA LEU A 391 -18.64 6.88 -12.53
C LEU A 391 -17.39 6.00 -12.59
N GLN A 392 -16.66 5.87 -11.47
CA GLN A 392 -15.47 5.03 -11.36
C GLN A 392 -15.80 3.55 -11.59
N GLN A 393 -16.89 3.05 -11.02
CA GLN A 393 -17.37 1.67 -11.23
C GLN A 393 -17.69 1.40 -12.69
N ARG A 394 -18.44 2.32 -13.34
CA ARG A 394 -18.78 2.20 -14.77
C ARG A 394 -17.55 2.24 -15.65
N TYR A 395 -16.59 3.11 -15.36
CA TYR A 395 -15.33 3.14 -16.09
C TYR A 395 -14.57 1.82 -15.97
N GLY A 396 -14.39 1.31 -14.75
CA GLY A 396 -13.73 0.04 -14.49
C GLY A 396 -14.41 -1.14 -15.20
N ALA A 397 -15.73 -1.24 -15.10
CA ALA A 397 -16.50 -2.29 -15.76
C ALA A 397 -16.39 -2.22 -17.30
N THR A 398 -16.54 -1.03 -17.89
CA THR A 398 -16.45 -0.84 -19.35
C THR A 398 -15.05 -1.19 -19.86
N ARG A 399 -14.01 -0.81 -19.13
CA ARG A 399 -12.63 -1.20 -19.48
C ARG A 399 -12.47 -2.70 -19.51
N MET A 400 -12.92 -3.42 -18.47
CA MET A 400 -12.65 -4.85 -18.33
C MET A 400 -13.23 -5.69 -19.47
N VAL A 401 -14.23 -5.15 -20.17
CA VAL A 401 -14.91 -5.85 -21.27
C VAL A 401 -14.52 -5.33 -22.64
N ARG A 402 -13.63 -4.34 -22.74
CA ARG A 402 -13.32 -3.63 -23.99
C ARG A 402 -12.95 -4.56 -25.14
N ASP A 403 -12.22 -5.64 -24.84
CA ASP A 403 -11.75 -6.64 -25.80
C ASP A 403 -12.68 -7.86 -25.91
N SER A 404 -13.82 -7.85 -25.23
CA SER A 404 -14.84 -8.92 -25.32
C SER A 404 -15.71 -8.77 -26.57
N ALA A 405 -16.31 -9.88 -27.04
CA ALA A 405 -17.26 -9.87 -28.16
C ALA A 405 -18.39 -8.83 -27.93
N PRO A 406 -18.70 -7.94 -28.89
CA PRO A 406 -19.64 -6.83 -28.70
C PRO A 406 -20.98 -7.23 -28.10
N ASP A 407 -21.57 -8.35 -28.57
CA ASP A 407 -22.86 -8.85 -28.11
C ASP A 407 -22.86 -9.32 -26.64
N ARG A 408 -21.69 -9.61 -26.08
CA ARG A 408 -21.52 -10.03 -24.68
C ARG A 408 -21.15 -8.89 -23.73
N GLN A 409 -20.71 -7.75 -24.26
CA GLN A 409 -20.26 -6.61 -23.44
C GLN A 409 -21.37 -6.06 -22.53
N PRO A 410 -22.62 -5.84 -22.98
CA PRO A 410 -23.66 -5.28 -22.11
C PRO A 410 -23.93 -6.14 -20.87
N ALA A 411 -24.10 -7.45 -21.06
CA ALA A 411 -24.37 -8.38 -19.96
C ALA A 411 -23.18 -8.50 -18.99
N LEU A 412 -21.95 -8.47 -19.51
CA LEU A 412 -20.74 -8.53 -18.67
C LEU A 412 -20.51 -7.23 -17.89
N ILE A 413 -20.77 -6.07 -18.50
CA ILE A 413 -20.74 -4.77 -17.80
C ILE A 413 -21.76 -4.77 -16.67
N GLU A 414 -22.99 -5.24 -16.94
CA GLU A 414 -24.04 -5.30 -15.92
C GLU A 414 -23.63 -6.21 -14.75
N ALA A 415 -23.09 -7.40 -15.03
CA ALA A 415 -22.61 -8.31 -13.99
C ALA A 415 -21.45 -7.71 -13.16
N LEU A 416 -20.49 -7.03 -13.81
CA LEU A 416 -19.39 -6.35 -13.11
C LEU A 416 -19.88 -5.18 -12.26
N LEU A 417 -20.86 -4.42 -12.75
CA LEU A 417 -21.49 -3.34 -12.00
C LEU A 417 -22.26 -3.86 -10.79
N GLN A 418 -22.96 -4.99 -10.92
CA GLN A 418 -23.65 -5.64 -9.81
C GLN A 418 -22.64 -6.06 -8.71
N GLY A 419 -21.60 -6.81 -9.07
CA GLY A 419 -20.58 -7.23 -8.10
C GLY A 419 -19.82 -6.06 -7.46
N SER A 420 -19.53 -5.01 -8.23
CA SER A 420 -18.94 -3.78 -7.69
C SER A 420 -19.90 -3.04 -6.74
N SER A 421 -21.20 -3.03 -7.04
CA SER A 421 -22.21 -2.42 -6.17
C SER A 421 -22.32 -3.14 -4.83
N GLU A 422 -22.21 -4.47 -4.81
CA GLU A 422 -22.15 -5.24 -3.57
C GLU A 422 -20.92 -4.88 -2.72
N ALA A 423 -19.75 -4.72 -3.35
CA ALA A 423 -18.53 -4.29 -2.66
C ALA A 423 -18.66 -2.87 -2.08
N VAL A 424 -19.24 -1.93 -2.85
CA VAL A 424 -19.52 -0.57 -2.38
C VAL A 424 -20.51 -0.57 -1.21
N GLU A 425 -21.54 -1.41 -1.27
CA GLU A 425 -22.52 -1.53 -0.19
C GLU A 425 -21.91 -2.14 1.08
N ALA A 426 -21.00 -3.11 0.94
CA ALA A 426 -20.22 -3.63 2.06
C ALA A 426 -19.35 -2.53 2.69
N LEU A 427 -18.59 -1.77 1.88
CA LEU A 427 -17.81 -0.63 2.37
C LEU A 427 -18.70 0.43 3.04
N ARG A 428 -19.87 0.73 2.47
CA ARG A 428 -20.84 1.68 3.06
C ARG A 428 -21.34 1.19 4.42
N ARG A 429 -21.54 -0.11 4.60
CA ARG A 429 -21.98 -0.72 5.87
C ARG A 429 -20.85 -0.77 6.90
N ASP A 430 -19.64 -1.07 6.49
CA ASP A 430 -18.52 -1.38 7.38
C ASP A 430 -17.62 -0.16 7.68
N SER A 431 -17.64 0.89 6.85
CA SER A 431 -16.87 2.12 7.03
C SER A 431 -17.78 3.36 7.22
N ARG A 432 -17.67 4.00 8.39
CA ARG A 432 -18.32 5.29 8.67
C ARG A 432 -17.83 6.37 7.71
N GLY A 433 -16.52 6.42 7.48
CA GLY A 433 -15.89 7.41 6.60
C GLY A 433 -16.39 7.30 5.17
N PHE A 434 -16.38 6.09 4.61
CA PHE A 434 -16.88 5.84 3.26
C PHE A 434 -18.38 6.14 3.12
N ARG A 435 -19.19 5.79 4.13
CA ARG A 435 -20.62 6.16 4.15
C ARG A 435 -20.82 7.67 4.11
N ALA A 436 -20.01 8.43 4.86
CA ALA A 436 -20.06 9.89 4.86
C ALA A 436 -19.58 10.47 3.51
N LEU A 437 -18.51 9.91 2.93
CA LEU A 437 -18.01 10.29 1.61
C LEU A 437 -19.09 10.15 0.53
N LEU A 438 -19.82 9.02 0.51
CA LEU A 438 -20.92 8.81 -0.43
C LEU A 438 -21.98 9.92 -0.33
N GLY A 439 -22.31 10.36 0.89
CA GLY A 439 -23.28 11.43 1.13
C GLY A 439 -22.74 12.86 0.95
N TYR A 440 -21.44 13.03 0.69
CA TYR A 440 -20.82 14.35 0.60
C TYR A 440 -21.05 15.00 -0.77
N ASP A 441 -21.48 16.26 -0.78
CA ASP A 441 -21.57 17.09 -1.99
C ASP A 441 -20.49 18.21 -1.98
N PRO A 442 -19.43 18.09 -2.80
CA PRO A 442 -18.36 19.09 -2.89
C PRO A 442 -18.86 20.51 -3.20
N ARG A 443 -19.98 20.63 -3.92
CA ARG A 443 -20.51 21.92 -4.38
C ARG A 443 -21.02 22.76 -3.22
N ALA A 444 -21.43 22.13 -2.11
CA ALA A 444 -21.86 22.83 -0.91
C ALA A 444 -20.70 23.57 -0.23
N ALA A 445 -19.51 22.95 -0.18
CA ALA A 445 -18.30 23.60 0.30
C ALA A 445 -17.80 24.66 -0.71
N ALA A 446 -17.74 24.32 -1.99
CA ALA A 446 -17.26 25.23 -3.04
C ALA A 446 -18.02 26.57 -3.10
N LYS A 447 -19.34 26.56 -2.86
CA LYS A 447 -20.15 27.81 -2.79
C LYS A 447 -19.73 28.76 -1.66
N ARG A 448 -19.03 28.27 -0.63
CA ARG A 448 -18.58 29.03 0.55
C ARG A 448 -17.10 29.41 0.49
N VAL A 449 -16.34 28.85 -0.45
CA VAL A 449 -14.96 29.29 -0.70
C VAL A 449 -14.97 30.68 -1.33
N ARG A 450 -14.09 31.56 -0.83
CA ARG A 450 -13.93 32.96 -1.32
C ARG A 450 -12.52 33.26 -1.79
N VAL A 451 -11.55 32.46 -1.36
CA VAL A 451 -10.14 32.65 -1.68
C VAL A 451 -9.84 32.18 -3.10
N PRO A 452 -8.81 32.73 -3.77
CA PRO A 452 -8.40 32.27 -5.10
C PRO A 452 -8.11 30.77 -5.13
N ALA A 453 -8.54 30.08 -6.19
CA ALA A 453 -8.34 28.64 -6.35
C ALA A 453 -7.86 28.26 -7.76
N LEU A 454 -6.76 27.50 -7.86
CA LEU A 454 -6.36 26.83 -9.09
C LEU A 454 -6.95 25.43 -9.13
N LEU A 455 -7.63 25.07 -10.22
CA LEU A 455 -8.04 23.70 -10.52
C LEU A 455 -7.10 23.16 -11.60
N LEU A 456 -6.17 22.29 -11.21
CA LEU A 456 -5.23 21.65 -12.12
C LEU A 456 -5.71 20.22 -12.38
N HIS A 457 -5.76 19.81 -13.64
CA HIS A 457 -6.38 18.53 -14.01
C HIS A 457 -5.71 17.89 -15.24
N GLY A 458 -5.37 16.62 -15.16
CA GLY A 458 -4.93 15.85 -16.33
C GLY A 458 -6.08 15.56 -17.30
N ASP A 459 -5.86 15.70 -18.61
CA ASP A 459 -6.91 15.47 -19.60
C ASP A 459 -7.22 13.99 -19.85
N GLN A 460 -6.35 13.08 -19.39
CA GLN A 460 -6.55 11.64 -19.37
C GLN A 460 -7.00 11.14 -17.98
N ASP A 461 -7.50 12.01 -17.10
CA ASP A 461 -8.07 11.56 -15.84
C ASP A 461 -9.41 10.83 -16.05
N THR A 462 -9.41 9.52 -15.81
CA THR A 462 -10.60 8.67 -15.95
C THR A 462 -11.30 8.40 -14.61
N GLN A 463 -10.68 8.77 -13.49
CA GLN A 463 -11.24 8.58 -12.15
C GLN A 463 -12.08 9.79 -11.73
N VAL A 464 -11.63 10.97 -12.12
CA VAL A 464 -12.35 12.24 -12.03
C VAL A 464 -12.30 12.88 -13.42
N PRO A 465 -13.28 12.63 -14.30
CA PRO A 465 -13.25 13.17 -15.65
C PRO A 465 -12.96 14.68 -15.70
N VAL A 466 -12.04 15.10 -16.57
CA VAL A 466 -11.51 16.48 -16.67
C VAL A 466 -12.58 17.58 -16.78
N GLY A 467 -13.79 17.24 -17.26
CA GLY A 467 -14.93 18.15 -17.25
C GLY A 467 -15.32 18.67 -15.85
N GLN A 468 -15.06 17.89 -14.81
CA GLN A 468 -15.36 18.25 -13.42
C GLN A 468 -14.56 19.48 -12.95
N ALA A 469 -13.34 19.72 -13.45
CA ALA A 469 -12.62 20.95 -13.15
C ALA A 469 -13.39 22.20 -13.61
N ALA A 470 -13.92 22.20 -14.83
CA ALA A 470 -14.74 23.32 -15.31
C ALA A 470 -16.06 23.46 -14.54
N GLU A 471 -16.72 22.34 -14.20
CA GLU A 471 -17.94 22.33 -13.39
C GLU A 471 -17.70 22.95 -12.00
N LEU A 472 -16.62 22.55 -11.31
CA LEU A 472 -16.28 23.02 -9.98
C LEU A 472 -15.84 24.49 -10.00
N ALA A 473 -15.02 24.90 -10.97
CA ALA A 473 -14.62 26.29 -11.14
C ALA A 473 -15.82 27.22 -11.33
N ALA A 474 -16.84 26.78 -12.08
CA ALA A 474 -18.07 27.54 -12.24
C ALA A 474 -18.84 27.69 -10.92
N VAL A 475 -18.82 26.67 -10.05
CA VAL A 475 -19.42 26.77 -8.70
C VAL A 475 -18.64 27.74 -7.81
N LEU A 476 -17.30 27.63 -7.80
CA LEU A 476 -16.41 28.51 -7.04
C LEU A 476 -16.57 29.98 -7.45
N ARG A 477 -16.58 30.27 -8.75
CA ARG A 477 -16.80 31.64 -9.28
C ARG A 477 -18.16 32.20 -8.89
N ARG A 478 -19.23 31.39 -8.93
CA ARG A 478 -20.55 31.80 -8.44
C ARG A 478 -20.56 32.06 -6.93
N GLY A 479 -19.69 31.38 -6.19
CA GLY A 479 -19.42 31.67 -4.78
C GLY A 479 -18.62 32.95 -4.55
N GLY A 480 -18.06 33.56 -5.59
CA GLY A 480 -17.23 34.77 -5.48
C GLY A 480 -15.73 34.51 -5.34
N ALA A 481 -15.27 33.26 -5.52
CA ALA A 481 -13.84 32.95 -5.59
C ALA A 481 -13.26 33.26 -6.98
N ASP A 482 -12.02 33.76 -7.02
CA ASP A 482 -11.21 33.82 -8.24
C ASP A 482 -10.67 32.42 -8.58
N ALA A 483 -11.43 31.67 -9.38
CA ALA A 483 -11.07 30.31 -9.77
C ALA A 483 -10.47 30.25 -11.17
N ALA A 484 -9.31 29.60 -11.32
CA ALA A 484 -8.66 29.30 -12.60
C ALA A 484 -8.72 27.79 -12.89
N VAL A 485 -8.75 27.41 -14.17
CA VAL A 485 -8.70 26.00 -14.60
C VAL A 485 -7.51 25.84 -15.53
N GLU A 486 -6.66 24.87 -15.24
CA GLU A 486 -5.53 24.49 -16.07
C GLU A 486 -5.59 23.00 -16.35
N ARG A 487 -5.49 22.64 -17.63
CA ARG A 487 -5.55 21.26 -18.09
C ARG A 487 -4.17 20.84 -18.58
N LEU A 488 -3.71 19.68 -18.15
CA LEU A 488 -2.43 19.11 -18.56
C LEU A 488 -2.69 18.01 -19.60
N PRO A 489 -2.11 18.13 -20.81
CA PRO A 489 -2.30 17.14 -21.87
C PRO A 489 -1.54 15.85 -21.57
N ASP A 490 -2.11 14.71 -21.95
CA ASP A 490 -1.51 13.38 -21.78
C ASP A 490 -1.17 13.06 -20.32
N VAL A 491 -1.96 13.55 -19.36
CA VAL A 491 -1.73 13.37 -17.92
C VAL A 491 -2.94 12.70 -17.27
N ASN A 492 -2.69 11.68 -16.44
CA ASN A 492 -3.73 10.91 -15.76
C ASN A 492 -4.12 11.47 -14.37
N HIS A 493 -4.98 10.75 -13.64
CA HIS A 493 -5.46 11.14 -12.31
C HIS A 493 -4.34 11.32 -11.26
N LEU A 494 -3.28 10.53 -11.40
CA LEU A 494 -2.10 10.61 -10.54
C LEU A 494 -1.08 11.63 -11.07
N PHE A 495 -1.43 12.48 -12.02
CA PHE A 495 -0.50 13.47 -12.56
C PHE A 495 0.76 12.89 -13.21
N LEU A 496 0.70 11.62 -13.64
CA LEU A 496 1.75 10.97 -14.43
C LEU A 496 1.48 11.18 -15.93
N ALA A 497 2.55 11.25 -16.72
CA ALA A 497 2.46 11.25 -18.18
C ALA A 497 1.92 9.89 -18.66
N ASP A 498 0.69 9.90 -19.18
CA ASP A 498 -0.06 8.70 -19.53
C ASP A 498 -1.20 9.06 -20.49
N ARG A 499 -1.06 8.62 -21.74
CA ARG A 499 -2.06 8.81 -22.80
C ARG A 499 -3.30 7.93 -22.65
N SER A 500 -3.23 6.89 -21.82
CA SER A 500 -4.34 5.97 -21.62
C SER A 500 -5.27 6.43 -20.51
N GLY A 501 -4.72 7.09 -19.50
CA GLY A 501 -5.44 7.47 -18.28
C GLY A 501 -5.78 6.31 -17.35
N ASP A 502 -5.47 5.08 -17.77
CA ASP A 502 -6.07 3.86 -17.24
C ASP A 502 -5.41 3.40 -15.93
N PRO A 503 -6.16 3.36 -14.81
CA PRO A 503 -5.59 3.01 -13.50
C PRO A 503 -4.86 1.66 -13.44
N ALA A 504 -5.26 0.65 -14.22
CA ALA A 504 -4.54 -0.63 -14.18
C ALA A 504 -3.18 -0.58 -14.90
N GLY A 505 -2.93 0.44 -15.72
CA GLY A 505 -1.66 0.67 -16.40
C GLY A 505 -0.65 1.46 -15.56
N TYR A 506 -1.07 2.08 -14.45
CA TYR A 506 -0.22 3.02 -13.70
C TYR A 506 1.09 2.37 -13.21
N LEU A 507 1.02 1.11 -12.75
CA LEU A 507 2.20 0.36 -12.31
C LEU A 507 3.15 0.01 -13.46
N LEU A 508 2.71 0.09 -14.71
CA LEU A 508 3.50 -0.22 -15.91
C LEU A 508 4.08 1.03 -16.57
N LEU A 509 3.76 2.22 -16.07
CA LEU A 509 4.31 3.46 -16.60
C LEU A 509 5.84 3.48 -16.41
N PRO A 510 6.60 3.90 -17.44
CA PRO A 510 8.06 3.88 -17.42
C PRO A 510 8.64 4.92 -16.47
N ASP A 511 7.92 6.01 -16.23
CA ASP A 511 8.27 7.07 -15.29
C ASP A 511 7.17 7.23 -14.24
N ARG A 512 7.58 7.48 -13.00
CA ARG A 512 6.73 7.61 -11.81
C ARG A 512 7.03 8.92 -11.09
N ARG A 513 7.27 9.98 -11.86
CA ARG A 513 7.40 11.37 -11.43
C ARG A 513 6.20 12.17 -11.89
N LEU A 514 5.90 13.24 -11.18
CA LEU A 514 4.90 14.20 -11.64
C LEU A 514 5.29 14.73 -13.02
N ALA A 515 4.31 14.81 -13.92
CA ALA A 515 4.55 15.39 -15.24
C ALA A 515 5.05 16.84 -15.11
N ASP A 516 5.98 17.26 -15.97
CA ASP A 516 6.71 18.54 -15.86
C ASP A 516 5.81 19.76 -15.63
N GLY A 517 4.64 19.80 -16.28
CA GLY A 517 3.69 20.93 -16.17
C GLY A 517 3.04 21.08 -14.79
N VAL A 518 3.06 20.04 -13.96
CA VAL A 518 2.39 20.01 -12.66
C VAL A 518 3.06 20.96 -11.68
N VAL A 519 4.33 20.70 -11.39
CA VAL A 519 5.12 21.50 -10.43
C VAL A 519 5.15 22.96 -10.86
N ALA A 520 5.40 23.22 -12.14
CA ALA A 520 5.46 24.57 -12.69
C ALA A 520 4.14 25.34 -12.50
N ALA A 521 2.98 24.68 -12.67
CA ALA A 521 1.67 25.30 -12.47
C ALA A 521 1.41 25.61 -10.99
N VAL A 522 1.73 24.68 -10.10
CA VAL A 522 1.56 24.86 -8.64
C VAL A 522 2.44 26.00 -8.12
N VAL A 523 3.74 25.99 -8.44
CA VAL A 523 4.69 27.03 -8.03
C VAL A 523 4.27 28.41 -8.53
N ARG A 524 3.97 28.53 -9.84
CA ARG A 524 3.54 29.79 -10.46
C ARG A 524 2.31 30.36 -9.77
N TRP A 525 1.32 29.53 -9.47
CA TRP A 525 0.10 29.97 -8.80
C TRP A 525 0.37 30.44 -7.37
N LEU A 526 1.13 29.66 -6.59
CA LEU A 526 1.41 29.98 -5.20
C LEU A 526 2.24 31.27 -5.08
N GLN A 527 3.30 31.45 -5.88
CA GLN A 527 4.10 32.67 -5.88
C GLN A 527 3.28 33.92 -6.26
N ALA A 528 2.25 33.77 -7.10
CA ALA A 528 1.38 34.88 -7.47
C ALA A 528 0.35 35.24 -6.38
N ARG A 529 0.07 34.34 -5.43
CA ARG A 529 -1.00 34.50 -4.42
C ARG A 529 -0.49 34.58 -2.99
N LEU A 530 0.74 34.14 -2.74
CA LEU A 530 1.44 34.14 -1.46
C LEU A 530 2.75 34.92 -1.65
N PRO A 531 2.69 36.27 -1.70
CA PRO A 531 3.84 37.12 -1.96
C PRO A 531 4.87 37.14 -0.83
#